data_AF-A0A7W3TQI2-F1
#
_entry.id   AF-A0A7W3TQI2-F1
#
_cell.length_a   1.000
_cell.length_b   1.000
_cell.length_c   1.000
_cell.angle_alpha   90.00
_cell.angle_beta   90.00
_cell.angle_gamma   90.00
#
_symmetry.space_group_name_H-M   'P 1'
#
loop_
_entity.id
_entity.type
_entity.pdbx_description
1 polymer ?
#
loop_
_entity_poly.entity_id
_entity_poly.type
_entity_poly.pdbx_seq_one_letter_code
_entity_poly.pdbx_strand_id
1 'polypeptide(L)'
;MADLKAALTQAQKTYEQAQKSYEKLNQKYHDAKAAVISAQNTFAGVQTIGDRTTITTSSQLLKNVQDNLDRISANLLVARGNLKAARNNLENAKKAVEVEKKNNQPLRQSTFTTISTSYGKIKLSKEPEPAKPTPKKQSDTETVKMTRAEYRKKMNQRK
;
A
#
# COMPACT_ATOMS: atom_id res chain seq x y z
N MET A 1 0.57 -13.76 3.80
CA MET A 1 0.65 -13.92 2.33
C MET A 1 -0.53 -13.30 1.56
N ALA A 2 -1.79 -13.66 1.85
CA ALA A 2 -2.96 -13.16 1.10
C ALA A 2 -3.12 -11.62 1.20
N ASP A 3 -2.93 -11.06 2.40
CA ASP A 3 -3.10 -9.61 2.65
C ASP A 3 -2.04 -8.76 1.94
N LEU A 4 -0.80 -9.23 1.88
CA LEU A 4 0.30 -8.56 1.17
C LEU A 4 0.10 -8.55 -0.35
N LYS A 5 -0.44 -9.63 -0.91
CA LYS A 5 -0.79 -9.70 -2.34
C LYS A 5 -1.96 -8.76 -2.66
N ALA A 6 -2.95 -8.68 -1.77
CA ALA A 6 -4.06 -7.74 -1.90
C ALA A 6 -3.57 -6.29 -1.81
N ALA A 7 -2.70 -5.96 -0.85
CA ALA A 7 -2.10 -4.64 -0.70
C ALA A 7 -1.28 -4.22 -1.94
N LEU A 8 -0.45 -5.13 -2.49
CA LEU A 8 0.29 -4.87 -3.72
C LEU A 8 -0.65 -4.61 -4.91
N THR A 9 -1.69 -5.42 -5.05
CA THR A 9 -2.69 -5.27 -6.12
C THR A 9 -3.42 -3.93 -5.99
N GLN A 10 -3.79 -3.54 -4.77
CA GLN A 10 -4.45 -2.27 -4.52
C GLN A 10 -3.52 -1.08 -4.80
N ALA A 11 -2.26 -1.14 -4.36
CA ALA A 11 -1.28 -0.09 -4.63
C ALA A 11 -1.02 0.08 -6.14
N GLN A 12 -1.03 -1.02 -6.90
CA GLN A 12 -0.91 -0.98 -8.36
C GLN A 12 -2.12 -0.29 -9.00
N LYS A 13 -3.35 -0.66 -8.61
CA LYS A 13 -4.56 0.01 -9.10
C LYS A 13 -4.57 1.51 -8.79
N THR A 14 -4.18 1.88 -7.57
CA THR A 14 -4.10 3.30 -7.18
C THR A 14 -3.07 4.05 -8.01
N TYR A 15 -1.91 3.46 -8.29
CA TYR A 15 -0.90 4.06 -9.17
C TYR A 15 -1.43 4.26 -10.59
N GLU A 16 -2.06 3.24 -11.18
CA GLU A 16 -2.63 3.33 -12.54
C GLU A 16 -3.73 4.38 -12.64
N GLN A 17 -4.60 4.48 -11.62
CA GLN A 17 -5.63 5.51 -11.56
C GLN A 17 -5.03 6.92 -11.44
N ALA A 18 -4.02 7.09 -10.58
CA ALA A 18 -3.32 8.36 -10.42
C ALA A 18 -2.60 8.78 -11.71
N GLN A 19 -2.00 7.82 -12.42
CA GLN A 19 -1.36 8.06 -13.71
C GLN A 19 -2.36 8.53 -14.77
N LYS A 20 -3.48 7.82 -14.94
CA LYS A 20 -4.54 8.22 -15.88
C LYS A 20 -5.12 9.59 -15.55
N SER A 21 -5.30 9.88 -14.27
CA SER A 21 -5.78 11.19 -13.79
C SER A 21 -4.81 12.32 -14.14
N TYR A 22 -3.51 12.09 -13.90
CA TYR A 22 -2.45 13.03 -14.27
C TYR A 22 -2.42 13.28 -15.78
N GLU A 23 -2.44 12.22 -16.60
CA GLU A 23 -2.42 12.34 -18.06
C GLU A 23 -3.62 13.14 -18.58
N LYS A 24 -4.82 12.87 -18.06
CA LYS A 24 -6.04 13.61 -18.41
C LYS A 24 -5.94 15.09 -18.04
N LEU A 25 -5.42 15.41 -16.86
CA LEU A 25 -5.23 16.80 -16.43
C LEU A 25 -4.13 17.50 -17.23
N ASN A 26 -3.07 16.78 -17.59
CA ASN A 26 -2.00 17.31 -18.42
C ASN A 26 -2.51 17.68 -19.81
N GLN A 27 -3.36 16.84 -20.41
CA GLN A 27 -4.01 17.18 -21.68
C GLN A 27 -4.88 18.44 -21.55
N LYS A 28 -5.74 18.51 -20.52
CA LYS A 28 -6.56 19.69 -20.26
C LYS A 28 -5.75 20.96 -20.07
N TYR A 29 -4.57 20.86 -19.45
CA TYR A 29 -3.65 21.98 -19.30
C TYR A 29 -3.13 22.48 -20.66
N HIS A 30 -2.75 21.57 -21.55
CA HIS A 30 -2.35 21.94 -22.91
C HIS A 30 -3.48 22.59 -23.70
N ASP A 31 -4.69 22.03 -23.63
CA ASP A 31 -5.87 22.60 -24.30
C ASP A 31 -6.21 23.99 -23.76
N ALA A 32 -6.15 24.17 -22.44
CA ALA A 32 -6.39 25.47 -21.80
C ALA A 32 -5.31 26.50 -22.18
N LYS A 33 -4.05 26.09 -22.29
CA LYS A 33 -2.96 26.96 -22.74
C LYS A 33 -3.18 27.42 -24.18
N ALA A 34 -3.62 26.52 -25.07
CA ALA A 34 -3.97 26.87 -26.44
C ALA A 34 -5.16 27.85 -26.48
N ALA A 35 -6.17 27.65 -25.62
CA ALA A 35 -7.30 28.56 -25.50
C ALA A 35 -6.89 29.96 -25.03
N VAL A 36 -5.94 30.09 -24.08
CA VAL A 36 -5.38 31.39 -23.67
C VAL A 36 -4.72 32.09 -24.86
N ILE A 37 -3.88 31.39 -25.63
CA ILE A 37 -3.21 31.97 -26.80
C ILE A 37 -4.24 32.46 -27.83
N SER A 38 -5.28 31.65 -28.10
CA SER A 38 -6.36 32.05 -29.00
C SER A 38 -7.10 33.30 -28.50
N ALA A 39 -7.47 33.33 -27.21
CA ALA A 39 -8.13 34.47 -26.59
C ALA A 39 -7.27 35.75 -26.60
N GLN A 40 -5.95 35.62 -26.43
CA GLN A 40 -5.01 36.74 -26.55
C GLN A 40 -5.00 37.33 -27.97
N ASN A 41 -4.95 36.47 -28.99
CA ASN A 41 -5.00 36.92 -30.38
C ASN A 41 -6.32 37.63 -30.71
N THR A 42 -7.45 37.07 -30.26
CA THR A 42 -8.77 37.71 -30.42
C THR A 42 -8.81 39.07 -29.71
N PHE A 43 -8.32 39.14 -28.47
CA PHE A 43 -8.29 40.39 -27.71
C PHE A 43 -7.45 41.46 -28.41
N ALA A 44 -6.27 41.11 -28.93
CA ALA A 44 -5.41 42.03 -29.68
C ALA A 44 -6.12 42.60 -30.93
N GLY A 45 -6.84 41.75 -31.66
CA GLY A 45 -7.67 42.18 -32.78
C GLY A 45 -8.76 43.16 -32.35
N VAL A 46 -9.56 42.78 -31.35
CA VAL A 46 -10.66 43.61 -30.82
C VAL A 46 -10.15 44.95 -30.27
N GLN A 47 -8.97 44.98 -29.64
CA GLN A 47 -8.38 46.20 -29.13
C GLN A 47 -8.11 47.25 -30.23
N THR A 48 -7.91 46.79 -31.47
CA THR A 48 -7.58 47.66 -32.61
C THR A 48 -8.83 48.21 -33.31
N ILE A 49 -9.91 47.41 -33.40
CA ILE A 49 -11.08 47.72 -34.24
C ILE A 49 -12.41 47.77 -33.49
N GLY A 50 -12.44 47.32 -32.23
CA GLY A 50 -13.65 47.19 -31.43
C GLY A 50 -14.06 48.49 -30.75
N ASP A 51 -15.35 48.59 -30.45
CA ASP A 51 -15.87 49.64 -29.59
C ASP A 51 -15.52 49.39 -28.11
N ARG A 52 -15.76 50.38 -27.25
CA ARG A 52 -15.42 50.31 -25.82
C ARG A 52 -16.06 49.11 -25.12
N THR A 53 -17.31 48.79 -25.46
CA THR A 53 -18.06 47.68 -24.88
C THR A 53 -17.46 46.34 -25.27
N THR A 54 -17.12 46.15 -26.55
CA THR A 54 -16.51 44.93 -27.07
C THR A 54 -15.13 44.73 -26.46
N ILE A 55 -14.30 45.77 -26.39
CA ILE A 55 -12.96 45.71 -25.76
C ILE A 55 -13.07 45.28 -24.30
N THR A 56 -14.01 45.85 -23.54
CA THR A 56 -14.22 45.50 -22.13
C THR A 56 -14.65 44.04 -21.98
N THR A 57 -15.58 43.59 -22.83
CA THR A 57 -16.08 42.21 -22.81
C THR A 57 -14.98 41.21 -23.16
N SER A 58 -14.19 41.49 -24.20
CA SER A 58 -13.07 40.65 -24.61
C SER A 58 -11.95 40.62 -23.56
N SER A 59 -11.69 41.73 -22.87
CA SER A 59 -10.74 41.78 -21.75
C SER A 59 -11.19 40.87 -20.60
N GLN A 60 -12.48 40.92 -20.23
CA GLN A 60 -13.03 40.05 -19.19
C GLN A 60 -12.99 38.57 -19.59
N LEU A 61 -13.27 38.25 -20.86
CA LEU A 61 -13.15 36.89 -21.37
C LEU A 61 -11.70 36.38 -21.26
N LEU A 62 -10.72 37.18 -21.70
CA LEU A 62 -9.31 36.82 -21.61
C LEU A 62 -8.92 36.53 -20.16
N LYS A 63 -9.33 37.38 -19.23
CA LYS A 63 -9.11 37.18 -17.79
C LYS A 63 -9.71 35.86 -17.30
N ASN A 64 -10.97 35.58 -17.65
CA ASN A 64 -11.63 34.34 -17.24
C ASN A 64 -10.93 33.08 -17.77
N VAL A 65 -10.41 33.13 -19.01
CA VAL A 65 -9.68 32.02 -19.62
C VAL A 65 -8.31 31.82 -18.95
N GLN A 66 -7.63 32.91 -18.57
CA GLN A 66 -6.40 32.87 -17.78
C GLN A 66 -6.65 32.27 -16.38
N ASP A 67 -7.68 32.74 -15.67
CA ASP A 67 -8.06 32.20 -14.36
C ASP A 67 -8.36 30.68 -14.43
N ASN A 68 -8.97 30.23 -15.53
CA ASN A 68 -9.22 28.80 -15.76
C ASN A 68 -7.92 28.02 -15.98
N LEU A 69 -6.96 28.55 -16.74
CA LEU A 69 -5.65 27.93 -16.90
C LEU A 69 -4.94 27.80 -15.55
N ASP A 70 -5.00 28.82 -14.71
CA ASP A 70 -4.37 28.79 -13.38
C ASP A 70 -4.97 27.70 -12.49
N ARG A 71 -6.31 27.58 -12.48
CA ARG A 71 -7.01 26.50 -11.77
C ARG A 71 -6.61 25.10 -12.27
N ILE A 72 -6.53 24.92 -13.59
CA ILE A 72 -6.11 23.65 -14.19
C ILE A 72 -4.65 23.34 -13.83
N SER A 73 -3.79 24.35 -13.83
CA SER A 73 -2.38 24.23 -13.44
C SER A 73 -2.21 23.79 -11.99
N ALA A 74 -2.99 24.38 -11.07
CA ALA A 74 -3.03 23.98 -9.67
C ALA A 74 -3.49 22.52 -9.50
N ASN A 75 -4.54 22.12 -10.22
CA ASN A 75 -5.02 20.74 -10.21
C ASN A 75 -3.98 19.75 -10.75
N LEU A 76 -3.25 20.12 -11.80
CA LEU A 76 -2.17 19.31 -12.36
C LEU A 76 -1.03 19.13 -11.35
N LEU A 77 -0.68 20.17 -10.60
CA LEU A 77 0.33 20.09 -9.55
C LEU A 77 -0.09 19.10 -8.45
N VAL A 78 -1.35 19.17 -8.00
CA VAL A 78 -1.90 18.21 -7.03
C VAL A 78 -1.88 16.79 -7.59
N ALA A 79 -2.29 16.59 -8.84
CA ALA A 79 -2.27 15.28 -9.48
C ALA A 79 -0.85 14.70 -9.60
N ARG A 80 0.15 15.55 -9.89
CA ARG A 80 1.56 15.15 -9.89
C ARG A 80 2.03 14.69 -8.50
N GLY A 81 1.62 15.40 -7.45
CA GLY A 81 1.86 15.00 -6.05
C GLY A 81 1.24 13.64 -5.73
N ASN A 82 -0.02 13.44 -6.11
CA ASN A 82 -0.73 12.17 -5.92
C ASN A 82 -0.06 11.01 -6.67
N LEU A 83 0.39 11.24 -7.91
CA LEU A 83 1.13 10.23 -8.69
C LEU A 83 2.43 9.83 -8.00
N LYS A 84 3.19 10.80 -7.48
CA LYS A 84 4.43 10.53 -6.72
C LYS A 84 4.13 9.70 -5.47
N ALA A 85 3.09 10.06 -4.71
CA ALA A 85 2.69 9.31 -3.52
C ALA A 85 2.26 7.87 -3.86
N ALA A 86 1.45 7.69 -4.91
CA ALA A 86 1.01 6.37 -5.35
C ALA A 86 2.19 5.49 -5.81
N ARG A 87 3.17 6.07 -6.51
CA ARG A 87 4.40 5.38 -6.91
C ARG A 87 5.20 4.91 -5.70
N ASN A 88 5.38 5.77 -4.70
CA ASN A 88 6.09 5.41 -3.47
C ASN A 88 5.37 4.29 -2.72
N ASN A 89 4.04 4.34 -2.64
CA ASN A 89 3.24 3.28 -2.01
C ASN A 89 3.38 1.94 -2.73
N LEU A 90 3.38 1.96 -4.07
CA LEU A 90 3.62 0.76 -4.88
C LEU A 90 5.02 0.18 -4.65
N GLU A 91 6.05 1.01 -4.57
CA GLU A 91 7.41 0.57 -4.26
C GLU A 91 7.50 -0.06 -2.87
N ASN A 92 6.90 0.56 -1.87
CA ASN A 92 6.87 0.04 -0.51
C ASN A 92 6.13 -1.29 -0.42
N ALA A 93 4.99 -1.44 -1.11
CA ALA A 93 4.27 -2.70 -1.18
C ALA A 93 5.11 -3.82 -1.82
N LYS A 94 5.87 -3.51 -2.88
CA LYS A 94 6.81 -4.47 -3.50
C LYS A 94 7.90 -4.90 -2.53
N LYS A 95 8.52 -3.96 -1.82
CA LYS A 95 9.55 -4.24 -0.79
C LYS A 95 8.99 -5.12 0.33
N ALA A 96 7.79 -4.83 0.81
CA ALA A 96 7.15 -5.64 1.85
C ALA A 96 6.93 -7.09 1.41
N VAL A 97 6.49 -7.31 0.17
CA VAL A 97 6.37 -8.65 -0.42
C VAL A 97 7.72 -9.36 -0.52
N GLU A 98 8.79 -8.64 -0.85
CA GLU A 98 10.14 -9.21 -0.93
C GLU A 98 10.67 -9.62 0.46
N VAL A 99 10.47 -8.78 1.48
CA VAL A 99 10.86 -9.09 2.87
C VAL A 99 10.11 -10.31 3.38
N GLU A 100 8.79 -10.39 3.14
CA GLU A 100 7.99 -11.56 3.51
C GLU A 100 8.48 -12.84 2.82
N LYS A 101 8.88 -12.75 1.54
CA LYS A 101 9.48 -13.89 0.83
C LYS A 101 10.79 -14.33 1.47
N LYS A 102 11.65 -13.39 1.88
CA LYS A 102 12.92 -13.71 2.56
C LYS A 102 12.68 -14.33 3.94
N ASN A 103 11.72 -13.80 4.70
CA ASN A 103 11.37 -14.32 6.03
C ASN A 103 10.75 -15.72 5.98
N ASN A 104 9.97 -16.02 4.94
CA ASN A 104 9.37 -17.34 4.73
C ASN A 104 10.31 -18.32 4.00
N GLN A 105 11.57 -17.96 3.74
CA GLN A 105 12.55 -18.96 3.29
C GLN A 105 12.82 -19.93 4.45
N PRO A 106 12.82 -21.25 4.19
CA PRO A 106 13.22 -22.20 5.21
C PRO A 106 14.64 -21.83 5.64
N LEU A 107 14.81 -21.54 6.94
CA LEU A 107 16.13 -21.50 7.55
C LEU A 107 16.80 -22.81 7.16
N ARG A 108 17.87 -22.75 6.37
CA ARG A 108 18.74 -23.90 6.16
C ARG A 108 19.37 -24.19 7.52
N GLN A 109 18.66 -24.97 8.34
CA GLN A 109 19.23 -25.51 9.55
C GLN A 109 20.40 -26.37 9.08
N SER A 110 21.60 -25.89 9.36
CA SER A 110 22.78 -26.72 9.18
C SER A 110 22.55 -27.98 10.01
N THR A 111 22.46 -29.12 9.35
CA THR A 111 22.38 -30.43 10.00
C THR A 111 23.68 -30.76 10.74
N PHE A 112 24.72 -29.94 10.58
CA PHE A 112 26.00 -30.10 11.23
C PHE A 112 26.43 -28.84 11.97
N THR A 113 26.94 -29.00 13.19
CA THR A 113 27.73 -27.95 13.87
C THR A 113 29.20 -28.26 13.60
N THR A 114 29.94 -27.31 13.03
CA THR A 114 31.38 -27.48 12.81
C THR A 114 32.15 -26.84 13.96
N ILE A 115 32.96 -27.62 14.67
CA ILE A 115 33.82 -27.15 15.74
C ILE A 115 35.26 -27.18 15.21
N SER A 116 35.98 -26.06 15.32
CA SER A 116 37.40 -25.98 14.97
C SER A 116 38.24 -26.21 16.21
N THR A 117 39.14 -27.19 16.17
CA THR A 117 40.07 -27.51 17.27
C THR A 117 41.51 -27.46 16.77
N SER A 118 42.48 -27.50 17.69
CA SER A 118 43.93 -27.57 17.36
C SER A 118 44.32 -28.82 16.57
N TYR A 119 43.46 -29.83 16.52
CA TYR A 119 43.66 -31.09 15.76
C TYR A 119 42.86 -31.13 14.45
N GLY A 120 42.16 -30.06 14.08
CA GLY A 120 41.38 -29.96 12.84
C GLY A 120 39.90 -29.62 13.04
N LYS A 121 39.14 -29.60 11.94
CA LYS A 121 37.70 -29.29 11.92
C LYS A 121 36.87 -30.56 12.10
N ILE A 122 36.02 -30.58 13.13
CA ILE A 122 35.11 -31.68 13.45
C ILE A 122 33.69 -31.27 13.06
N LYS A 123 32.97 -32.10 12.30
CA LYS A 123 31.56 -31.90 11.95
C LYS A 123 30.69 -32.81 12.82
N LEU A 124 29.86 -32.24 13.69
CA LEU A 124 28.87 -32.99 14.47
C LEU A 124 27.50 -32.90 13.81
N SER A 125 26.94 -34.03 13.38
CA SER A 125 25.54 -34.10 12.95
C SER A 125 24.61 -33.87 14.13
N LYS A 126 23.55 -33.08 13.93
CA LYS A 126 22.36 -33.14 14.78
C LYS A 126 21.63 -34.45 14.46
N GLU A 127 21.75 -35.42 15.35
CA GLU A 127 20.93 -36.63 15.32
C GLU A 127 19.46 -36.22 15.57
N PRO A 128 18.47 -36.73 14.81
CA PRO A 128 17.08 -36.45 15.10
C PRO A 128 16.74 -36.98 16.49
N GLU A 129 16.13 -36.15 17.35
CA GLU A 129 15.63 -36.62 18.65
C GLU A 129 14.74 -37.85 18.42
N PRO A 130 14.95 -38.96 19.15
CA PRO A 130 14.04 -40.10 19.06
C PRO A 130 12.63 -39.61 19.44
N ALA A 131 11.65 -39.93 18.61
CA ALA A 131 10.27 -39.53 18.82
C ALA A 131 9.84 -39.85 20.26
N LYS A 132 9.55 -38.81 21.05
CA LYS A 132 8.97 -38.99 22.39
C LYS A 132 7.70 -39.85 22.25
N PRO A 133 7.56 -40.94 23.00
CA PRO A 133 6.36 -41.76 22.92
C PRO A 133 5.16 -40.91 23.30
N THR A 134 4.19 -40.81 22.39
CA THR A 134 2.88 -40.23 22.66
C THR A 134 2.20 -41.05 23.77
N PRO A 135 1.71 -40.42 24.84
CA PRO A 135 0.99 -41.15 25.87
C PRO A 135 -0.31 -41.71 25.26
N LYS A 136 -0.49 -43.03 25.40
CA LYS A 136 -1.73 -43.72 25.04
C LYS A 136 -2.89 -43.08 25.81
N LYS A 137 -3.93 -42.66 25.10
CA LYS A 137 -5.23 -42.30 25.69
C LYS A 137 -5.73 -43.48 26.53
N GLN A 138 -5.71 -43.33 27.85
CA GLN A 138 -6.53 -44.14 28.74
C GLN A 138 -7.97 -43.64 28.59
N SER A 139 -8.87 -44.56 28.22
CA SER A 139 -10.31 -44.35 28.28
C SER A 139 -10.79 -44.39 29.73
N ASP A 140 -11.92 -43.71 29.93
CA ASP A 140 -12.87 -43.82 31.05
C ASP A 140 -12.47 -43.22 32.40
N THR A 141 -12.84 -41.95 32.57
CA THR A 141 -13.47 -41.50 33.81
C THR A 141 -14.57 -40.50 33.45
N GLU A 142 -15.81 -40.85 33.81
CA GLU A 142 -17.00 -40.02 33.64
C GLU A 142 -16.74 -38.59 34.13
N THR A 143 -16.97 -37.62 33.25
CA THR A 143 -16.96 -36.22 33.63
C THR A 143 -18.17 -35.96 34.51
N VAL A 144 -17.98 -36.01 35.83
CA VAL A 144 -19.02 -35.64 36.80
C VAL A 144 -19.34 -34.15 36.61
N LYS A 145 -20.45 -33.86 35.92
CA LYS A 145 -21.00 -32.52 35.78
C LYS A 145 -21.69 -32.12 37.08
N MET A 146 -20.90 -31.71 38.06
CA MET A 146 -21.42 -31.13 39.29
C MET A 146 -21.05 -29.64 39.39
N THR A 147 -21.97 -28.85 39.90
CA THR A 147 -21.78 -27.41 40.08
C THR A 147 -20.82 -27.12 41.24
N ARG A 148 -20.23 -25.92 41.24
CA ARG A 148 -19.23 -25.50 42.25
C ARG A 148 -19.75 -25.58 43.69
N ALA A 149 -21.06 -25.43 43.90
CA ALA A 149 -21.69 -25.54 45.21
C ALA A 149 -21.75 -27.00 45.70
N GLU A 150 -22.05 -27.95 44.80
CA GLU A 150 -22.13 -29.38 45.12
C GLU A 150 -20.75 -29.94 45.47
N TYR A 151 -19.69 -29.48 44.78
CA TYR A 151 -18.31 -29.89 45.07
C TYR A 151 -17.90 -29.53 46.51
N ARG A 152 -18.28 -28.33 46.96
CA ARG A 152 -17.97 -27.85 48.32
C ARG A 152 -18.68 -28.65 49.41
N LYS A 153 -19.95 -29.03 49.20
CA LYS A 153 -20.68 -29.90 50.14
C LYS A 153 -20.01 -31.28 50.25
N LYS A 154 -19.62 -31.87 49.11
CA LYS A 154 -18.98 -33.19 49.08
C LYS A 154 -17.63 -33.23 49.80
N MET A 155 -16.87 -32.14 49.74
CA MET A 155 -15.57 -32.04 50.44
C MET A 155 -15.72 -31.84 51.95
N ASN A 156 -16.80 -31.21 52.42
CA ASN A 156 -17.05 -31.02 53.85
C ASN A 156 -17.64 -32.25 54.56
N GLN A 157 -18.17 -33.23 53.82
CA GLN A 157 -18.66 -34.50 54.38
C GLN A 157 -17.58 -35.59 54.47
N ARG A 158 -16.34 -35.29 54.04
CA ARG A 158 -15.19 -36.22 54.06
C ARG A 158 -14.22 -35.95 55.21
N LYS A 159 -14.65 -35.20 56.23
CA LYS A 159 -13.99 -35.11 57.54
C LYS A 159 -14.82 -35.89 58.55
#